data_AF-A0A1M6PJY3-F1
#
_entry.id   AF-A0A1M6PJY3-F1
#
_cell.length_a   1.000
_cell.length_b   1.000
_cell.length_c   1.000
_cell.angle_alpha   90.00
_cell.angle_beta   90.00
_cell.angle_gamma   90.00
#
_symmetry.space_group_name_H-M   'P 1'
#
loop_
_entity.id
_entity.type
_entity.pdbx_description
1 polymer ?
#
loop_
_entity_poly.entity_id
_entity_poly.type
_entity_poly.pdbx_seq_one_letter_code
_entity_poly.pdbx_strand_id
1 'polypeptide(L)' 'MGTPEQRTTVTRLAGMNPEQVDMRTLVIIGSSTTRVVRRGDGTAVLTLRHHG' A
#
# COMPACT_ATOMS: atom_id res chain seq x y z
N MET A 1 5.84 -4.78 11.35
CA MET A 1 4.59 -5.52 11.03
C MET A 1 4.38 -6.52 12.16
N GLY A 2 3.29 -6.40 12.92
CA GLY A 2 2.93 -7.25 14.05
C GLY A 2 2.98 -6.60 15.43
N THR A 3 3.12 -5.26 15.55
CA THR A 3 3.12 -4.56 16.85
C THR A 3 1.82 -3.76 17.03
N PRO A 4 1.39 -3.45 18.27
CA PRO A 4 0.19 -2.64 18.54
C PRO A 4 0.21 -1.26 17.85
N GLU A 5 1.39 -0.71 17.62
CA GLU A 5 1.59 0.59 16.97
C GLU A 5 1.64 0.49 15.44
N GLN A 6 1.43 -0.68 14.86
CA GLN A 6 1.47 -0.85 13.42
C GLN A 6 0.42 0.05 12.74
N ARG A 7 0.88 0.88 11.80
CA ARG A 7 0.04 1.65 10.89
C ARG A 7 0.34 1.29 9.45
N THR A 8 -0.71 1.12 8.65
CA THR A 8 -0.63 0.94 7.20
C THR A 8 -1.34 2.09 6.51
N THR A 9 -0.66 2.74 5.57
CA THR A 9 -1.23 3.83 4.76
C THR A 9 -1.06 3.49 3.28
N VAL A 10 -2.11 3.71 2.50
CA VAL A 10 -2.10 3.53 1.06
C VAL A 10 -2.34 4.89 0.41
N THR A 11 -1.36 5.39 -0.32
CA THR A 11 -1.44 6.67 -1.03
C THR A 11 -1.03 6.52 -2.49
N ARG A 12 -1.40 7.50 -3.31
CA ARG A 12 -0.83 7.60 -4.67
C ARG A 12 0.60 8.11 -4.56
N LEU A 13 1.49 7.61 -5.42
CA LEU A 13 2.89 8.02 -5.43
C LEU A 13 3.06 9.55 -5.55
N ALA A 14 2.24 10.20 -6.39
CA ALA A 14 2.27 11.65 -6.57
C ALA A 14 1.90 12.47 -5.32
N GLY A 15 1.24 11.86 -4.34
CA GLY A 15 0.84 12.52 -3.08
C GLY A 15 1.58 11.98 -1.85
N MET A 16 2.67 11.24 -2.06
CA MET A 16 3.47 10.68 -0.98
C MET A 16 4.43 11.74 -0.42
N ASN A 17 4.33 12.03 0.89
CA ASN A 17 5.30 12.86 1.61
C ASN A 17 6.41 11.96 2.20
N PRO A 18 7.70 12.11 1.82
CA PRO A 18 8.79 11.31 2.36
C PRO A 18 9.00 11.45 3.88
N GLU A 19 8.65 12.59 4.48
CA GLU A 19 8.85 12.83 5.92
C GLU A 19 7.99 11.94 6.82
N GLN A 20 6.98 11.26 6.27
CA GLN A 20 6.16 10.30 7.01
C GLN A 20 6.82 8.93 7.18
N VAL A 21 7.96 8.69 6.55
CA VAL A 21 8.70 7.41 6.56
C VAL A 21 9.89 7.53 7.50
N ASP A 22 9.97 6.62 8.47
CA ASP A 22 11.08 6.50 9.41
C ASP A 22 11.87 5.19 9.21
N MET A 23 12.88 4.95 10.06
CA MET A 23 13.70 3.73 10.01
C MET A 23 12.92 2.42 10.28
N ARG A 24 11.69 2.50 10.80
CA ARG A 24 10.83 1.34 11.09
C ARG A 24 9.72 1.19 10.06
N THR A 25 9.76 1.96 8.98
CA THR A 25 8.75 1.97 7.93
C THR A 25 9.22 1.13 6.73
N LEU A 26 8.38 0.17 6.32
CA LEU A 26 8.56 -0.55 5.05
C LEU A 26 7.74 0.14 3.96
N VAL A 27 8.41 0.62 2.91
CA VAL A 27 7.75 1.20 1.74
C VAL A 27 7.63 0.15 0.64
N ILE A 28 6.41 -0.06 0.14
CA ILE A 28 6.12 -0.95 -0.98
C ILE A 28 5.58 -0.10 -2.13
N ILE A 29 6.24 -0.16 -3.28
CA ILE A 29 5.80 0.50 -4.51
C ILE A 29 5.22 -0.56 -5.44
N GLY A 30 3.91 -0.45 -5.71
CA GLY A 30 3.23 -1.30 -6.68
C GLY A 30 3.63 -1.00 -8.12
N SER A 31 3.31 -1.90 -9.04
CA SER A 31 3.41 -1.65 -10.48
C SER A 31 2.30 -0.70 -10.94
N SER A 32 2.37 -0.24 -12.19
CA SER A 32 1.29 0.53 -12.84
C SER A 32 -0.05 -0.22 -12.89
N THR A 33 -0.02 -1.55 -12.77
CA THR A 33 -1.21 -2.42 -12.73
C THR A 33 -1.64 -2.81 -11.30
N THR A 34 -0.95 -2.34 -10.27
CA THR A 34 -1.40 -2.49 -8.89
C THR A 34 -2.66 -1.67 -8.65
N ARG A 35 -3.65 -2.26 -7.97
CA ARG A 35 -4.93 -1.64 -7.64
C ARG A 35 -5.25 -1.84 -6.18
N VAL A 36 -5.92 -0.83 -5.63
CA VAL A 36 -6.51 -0.86 -4.29
C VAL A 36 -7.97 -1.24 -4.46
N VAL A 37 -8.39 -2.34 -3.84
CA VAL A 37 -9.77 -2.83 -3.90
C VAL A 37 -10.34 -2.90 -2.49
N ARG A 38 -11.62 -2.58 -2.36
CA ARG A 38 -12.36 -2.80 -1.11
C ARG A 38 -12.87 -4.23 -1.09
N ARG A 39 -12.64 -4.95 0.01
CA ARG A 39 -13.05 -6.34 0.19
C ARG A 39 -13.66 -6.51 1.57
N GLY A 40 -14.98 -6.68 1.63
CA GLY A 40 -15.73 -6.63 2.88
C GLY A 40 -15.42 -5.33 3.64
N ASP A 41 -15.13 -5.45 4.92
CA ASP A 41 -14.77 -4.30 5.78
C ASP A 41 -13.29 -3.86 5.62
N GLY A 42 -12.53 -4.54 4.76
CA GLY A 42 -11.10 -4.32 4.57
C GLY A 42 -10.72 -3.69 3.23
N THR A 43 -9.43 -3.31 3.14
CA THR A 43 -8.79 -2.89 1.89
C THR A 43 -7.72 -3.89 1.50
N ALA A 44 -7.69 -4.28 0.22
CA ALA A 44 -6.65 -5.12 -0.35
C ALA A 44 -5.89 -4.38 -1.45
N VAL A 45 -4.58 -4.62 -1.55
CA VAL A 45 -3.71 -4.10 -2.60
C VAL A 45 -3.18 -5.29 -3.39
N LEU A 46 -3.46 -5.34 -4.69
CA LEU A 46 -3.05 -6.45 -5.54
C LEU A 46 -2.62 -5.98 -6.92
N THR A 47 -1.74 -6.75 -7.55
CA THR A 47 -1.37 -6.55 -8.95
C THR A 47 -2.22 -7.47 -9.82
N LEU A 48 -3.05 -6.88 -10.67
CA LEU A 48 -3.91 -7.63 -11.57
C LEU A 48 -3.08 -8.38 -12.61
N ARG A 49 -3.44 -9.63 -12.87
CA ARG A 49 -2.90 -10.42 -13.98
C ARG A 49 -3.88 -10.30 -15.15
N HIS A 50 -3.38 -9.86 -16.30
CA HIS A 50 -4.16 -9.86 -17.53
C HIS A 50 -3.84 -11.15 -18.27
N HIS A 51 -4.86 -11.95 -18.54
CA HIS A 51 -4.77 -13.12 -19.41
C HIS A 51 -5.54 -12.76 -20.67
N GLY A 52 -4.80 -12.37 -21.72
CA GLY A 52 -5.37 -12.14 -23.05
C GLY A 52 -5.62 -13.44 -23.78
#